data_AF-A0A426ZM62-F1
#
_entry.id   AF-A0A426ZM62-F1
#
_cell.length_a   1.000
_cell.length_b   1.000
_cell.length_c   1.000
_cell.angle_alpha   90.00
_cell.angle_beta   90.00
_cell.angle_gamma   90.00
#
_symmetry.space_group_name_H-M   'P 1'
#
loop_
_entity.id
_entity.type
_entity.pdbx_description
1 polymer ?
#
loop_
_entity_poly.entity_id
_entity_poly.type
_entity_poly.pdbx_seq_one_letter_code
_entity_poly.pdbx_strand_id
1 'polypeptide(L)'
;MGGMYRSDREPVWAVVFTGGRTQPGTIKPDEGERHPYSVLDCHPKREAILPYVLYIQKILRRRPFLIKNLENVMRKFLQSLELFEENERKKLAIFTALTFSQKLSGLPLETVFQPLLKDNLVAKGLVLSFITDFFKEYLVDNSLDDLISILKRGKMEDNLLDFFPSARRSAECFSEHFTKEGLLALVEYHEKKIFEVKLKEMKSSLTTQIAEETDVSEVIETAKQRVKDANLPDVEVVRILWDVLMDAVQWSGKNQQQNANAALRQSQVGDKI
;
A
#
# COMPACT_ATOMS: atom_id res chain seq x y z
N MET A 1 -28.03 42.37 -16.19
CA MET A 1 -28.17 40.92 -16.39
C MET A 1 -26.82 40.35 -16.80
N GLY A 2 -26.16 39.67 -15.88
CA GLY A 2 -24.80 39.15 -16.09
C GLY A 2 -24.38 38.33 -14.88
N GLY A 3 -25.24 37.40 -14.47
CA GLY A 3 -24.91 36.44 -13.41
C GLY A 3 -23.99 35.38 -14.01
N MET A 4 -22.70 35.48 -13.70
CA MET A 4 -21.73 34.39 -13.88
C MET A 4 -22.38 33.08 -13.44
N TYR A 5 -22.51 32.13 -14.37
CA TYR A 5 -22.69 30.72 -14.07
C TYR A 5 -21.44 30.26 -13.30
N ARG A 6 -21.43 30.49 -11.99
CA ARG A 6 -20.40 29.97 -11.09
C ARG A 6 -20.50 28.45 -11.13
N SER A 7 -19.38 27.83 -11.47
CA SER A 7 -19.10 26.39 -11.34
C SER A 7 -19.09 25.91 -9.87
N ASP A 8 -19.62 26.70 -8.93
CA ASP A 8 -19.58 26.54 -7.49
C ASP A 8 -20.77 25.72 -6.96
N ARG A 9 -21.16 24.66 -7.68
CA ARG A 9 -22.00 23.63 -7.06
C ARG A 9 -21.07 22.68 -6.35
N GLU A 10 -21.09 22.75 -5.02
CA GLU A 10 -20.40 21.76 -4.23
C GLU A 10 -20.86 20.35 -4.63
N PRO A 11 -19.93 19.39 -4.73
CA PRO A 11 -20.26 18.03 -5.11
C PRO A 11 -21.41 17.46 -4.30
N VAL A 12 -22.41 16.85 -4.95
CA VAL A 12 -23.57 16.24 -4.27
C VAL A 12 -23.14 15.25 -3.18
N TRP A 13 -22.02 14.55 -3.40
CA TRP A 13 -21.47 13.60 -2.44
C TRP A 13 -20.82 14.25 -1.22
N ALA A 14 -20.33 15.49 -1.34
CA ALA A 14 -19.84 16.23 -0.19
C ALA A 14 -21.00 16.48 0.78
N VAL A 15 -22.15 16.93 0.29
CA VAL A 15 -23.35 17.18 1.10
C VAL A 15 -23.85 15.91 1.79
N VAL A 16 -23.85 14.76 1.09
CA VAL A 16 -24.21 13.46 1.70
C VAL A 16 -23.29 13.12 2.89
N PHE A 17 -22.01 13.48 2.80
CA PHE A 17 -21.06 13.23 3.86
C PHE A 17 -21.18 14.26 4.99
N THR A 18 -21.19 15.55 4.67
CA THR A 18 -21.08 16.67 5.63
C THR A 18 -22.41 17.18 6.17
N GLY A 19 -23.52 16.84 5.52
CA GLY A 19 -24.86 17.32 5.86
C GLY A 19 -25.19 18.72 5.35
N GLY A 20 -24.30 19.34 4.59
CA GLY A 20 -24.53 20.70 4.11
C GLY A 20 -23.37 21.20 3.27
N ARG A 21 -23.52 22.41 2.74
CA ARG A 21 -22.45 23.03 1.97
C ARG A 21 -21.29 23.43 2.87
N THR A 22 -20.05 23.25 2.43
CA THR A 22 -18.84 23.66 3.15
C THR A 22 -18.18 24.86 2.50
N GLN A 23 -17.63 25.76 3.33
CA GLN A 23 -16.86 26.90 2.83
C GLN A 23 -15.63 26.40 2.05
N PRO A 24 -15.22 27.10 0.98
CA PRO A 24 -14.05 26.72 0.19
C PRO A 24 -12.81 26.49 1.05
N GLY A 25 -12.16 25.34 0.88
CA GLY A 25 -10.94 24.98 1.63
C GLY A 25 -11.17 24.58 3.10
N THR A 26 -12.42 24.49 3.57
CA THR A 26 -12.73 24.07 4.94
C THR A 26 -13.73 22.91 4.97
N ILE A 27 -14.05 22.44 6.19
CA ILE A 27 -15.20 21.56 6.46
C ILE A 27 -16.36 22.31 7.16
N LYS A 28 -16.22 23.63 7.40
CA LYS A 28 -17.21 24.44 8.10
C LYS A 28 -18.42 24.72 7.20
N PRO A 29 -19.64 24.84 7.75
CA PRO A 29 -20.83 25.16 6.96
C PRO A 29 -20.69 26.50 6.22
N ASP A 30 -21.10 26.53 4.95
CA ASP A 30 -21.11 27.74 4.10
C ASP A 30 -22.32 28.63 4.42
N GLU A 31 -23.52 28.05 4.34
CA GLU A 31 -24.79 28.69 4.71
C GLU A 31 -25.76 27.66 5.31
N GLY A 32 -26.47 28.04 6.37
CA GLY A 32 -27.49 27.20 7.02
C GLY A 32 -26.96 26.11 7.96
N GLU A 33 -27.89 25.45 8.65
CA GLU A 33 -27.57 24.30 9.50
C GLU A 33 -27.36 23.03 8.65
N ARG A 34 -26.48 22.14 9.12
CA ARG A 34 -26.32 20.82 8.52
C ARG A 34 -27.60 20.00 8.72
N HIS A 35 -28.07 19.31 7.69
CA HIS A 35 -29.16 18.35 7.85
C HIS A 35 -28.67 17.10 8.62
N PRO A 36 -29.55 16.47 9.42
CA PRO A 36 -29.16 15.33 10.26
C PRO A 36 -28.89 14.04 9.47
N TYR A 37 -29.35 13.95 8.21
CA TYR A 37 -29.18 12.75 7.39
C TYR A 37 -27.81 12.72 6.68
N SER A 38 -26.72 12.78 7.43
CA SER A 38 -25.35 12.80 6.89
C SER A 38 -24.39 11.84 7.58
N VAL A 39 -23.29 11.51 6.91
CA VAL A 39 -22.26 10.64 7.50
C VAL A 39 -21.64 11.28 8.74
N LEU A 40 -21.42 12.61 8.74
CA LEU A 40 -20.86 13.30 9.91
C LEU A 40 -21.80 13.32 11.12
N ASP A 41 -23.11 13.25 10.93
CA ASP A 41 -24.08 13.27 12.03
C ASP A 41 -24.37 11.86 12.61
N CYS A 42 -24.09 10.79 11.87
CA CYS A 42 -24.33 9.42 12.33
C CYS A 42 -23.25 8.89 13.29
N HIS A 43 -23.48 7.75 13.96
CA HIS A 43 -22.47 7.13 14.83
C HIS A 43 -21.24 6.64 14.05
N PRO A 44 -20.02 6.65 14.63
CA PRO A 44 -18.79 6.15 14.00
C PRO A 44 -18.73 4.61 13.98
N LYS A 45 -19.73 4.00 13.34
CA LYS A 45 -19.92 2.54 13.23
C LYS A 45 -20.34 2.17 11.81
N ARG A 46 -19.94 0.97 11.39
CA ARG A 46 -20.28 0.39 10.09
C ARG A 46 -21.76 0.46 9.78
N GLU A 47 -22.61 0.01 10.69
CA GLU A 47 -24.05 -0.16 10.45
C GLU A 47 -24.75 1.18 10.20
N ALA A 48 -24.21 2.25 10.80
CA ALA A 48 -24.70 3.61 10.60
C ALA A 48 -24.23 4.20 9.26
N ILE A 49 -23.01 3.90 8.82
CA ILE A 49 -22.37 4.51 7.64
C ILE A 49 -22.72 3.76 6.34
N LEU A 50 -22.85 2.43 6.41
CA LEU A 50 -23.12 1.56 5.24
C LEU A 50 -24.34 1.99 4.42
N PRO A 51 -25.49 2.39 5.00
CA PRO A 51 -26.64 2.86 4.22
C PRO A 51 -26.32 4.03 3.28
N TYR A 52 -25.45 4.96 3.71
CA TYR A 52 -25.03 6.09 2.87
C TYR A 52 -24.19 5.61 1.68
N VAL A 53 -23.27 4.67 1.90
CA VAL A 53 -22.44 4.09 0.84
C VAL A 53 -23.29 3.32 -0.17
N LEU A 54 -24.26 2.53 0.31
CA LEU A 54 -25.21 1.82 -0.56
C LEU A 54 -26.12 2.77 -1.35
N TYR A 55 -26.53 3.88 -0.73
CA TYR A 55 -27.26 4.95 -1.43
C TYR A 55 -26.42 5.52 -2.58
N ILE A 56 -25.17 5.91 -2.30
CA ILE A 56 -24.24 6.44 -3.31
C ILE A 56 -24.04 5.40 -4.43
N GLN A 57 -23.84 4.13 -4.08
CA GLN A 57 -23.68 3.05 -5.04
C GLN A 57 -24.91 2.89 -5.94
N LYS A 58 -26.11 2.92 -5.36
CA LYS A 58 -27.37 2.82 -6.11
C LYS A 58 -27.53 3.97 -7.11
N ILE A 59 -27.12 5.18 -6.74
CA ILE A 59 -27.16 6.33 -7.65
C ILE A 59 -26.08 6.21 -8.73
N LEU A 60 -24.84 5.83 -8.38
CA LEU A 60 -23.75 5.69 -9.35
C LEU A 60 -24.03 4.62 -10.41
N ARG A 61 -24.70 3.52 -10.06
CA ARG A 61 -25.16 2.54 -11.06
C ARG A 61 -26.12 3.14 -12.10
N ARG A 62 -26.93 4.14 -11.72
CA ARG A 62 -27.88 4.83 -12.62
C ARG A 62 -27.28 6.08 -13.28
N ARG A 63 -26.25 6.67 -12.67
CA ARG A 63 -25.62 7.93 -13.06
C ARG A 63 -24.09 7.80 -12.95
N PRO A 64 -23.45 6.95 -13.78
CA PRO A 64 -22.02 6.64 -13.64
C PRO A 64 -21.10 7.84 -13.82
N PHE A 65 -21.52 8.87 -14.57
CA PHE A 65 -20.78 10.12 -14.73
C PHE A 65 -20.54 10.87 -13.41
N LEU A 66 -21.30 10.59 -12.35
CA LEU A 66 -21.09 11.16 -11.02
C LEU A 66 -19.89 10.54 -10.28
N ILE A 67 -19.24 9.51 -10.83
CA ILE A 67 -18.06 8.88 -10.21
C ILE A 67 -16.91 9.87 -10.06
N LYS A 68 -16.72 10.76 -11.05
CA LYS A 68 -15.67 11.79 -11.00
C LYS A 68 -15.93 12.81 -9.90
N ASN A 69 -17.20 13.09 -9.64
CA ASN A 69 -17.61 13.94 -8.53
C ASN A 69 -17.24 13.28 -7.19
N LEU A 70 -17.47 11.96 -7.04
CA LEU A 70 -17.13 11.23 -5.81
C LEU A 70 -15.62 11.17 -5.59
N GLU A 71 -14.86 10.88 -6.65
CA GLU A 71 -13.39 10.91 -6.62
C GLU A 71 -12.86 12.25 -6.08
N ASN A 72 -13.35 13.37 -6.62
CA ASN A 72 -12.92 14.70 -6.21
C ASN A 72 -13.26 14.98 -4.73
N VAL A 73 -14.42 14.52 -4.24
CA VAL A 73 -14.82 14.68 -2.84
C VAL A 73 -13.93 13.88 -1.91
N MET A 74 -13.71 12.60 -2.22
CA MET A 74 -12.85 11.75 -1.41
C MET A 74 -11.43 12.29 -1.36
N ARG A 75 -10.89 12.73 -2.50
CA ARG A 75 -9.58 13.38 -2.58
C ARG A 75 -9.52 14.63 -1.70
N LYS A 76 -10.54 15.51 -1.75
CA LYS A 76 -10.63 16.72 -0.91
C LYS A 76 -10.65 16.35 0.58
N PHE A 77 -11.43 15.36 0.98
CA PHE A 77 -11.53 14.94 2.38
C PHE A 77 -10.23 14.34 2.90
N LEU A 78 -9.59 13.43 2.16
CA LEU A 78 -8.31 12.85 2.56
C LEU A 78 -7.17 13.86 2.54
N GLN A 79 -7.23 14.88 1.68
CA GLN A 79 -6.30 16.01 1.73
C GLN A 79 -6.48 16.88 2.98
N SER A 80 -7.67 16.87 3.58
CA SER A 80 -8.07 17.78 4.64
C SER A 80 -8.27 17.07 5.98
N LEU A 81 -7.60 15.93 6.20
CA LEU A 81 -7.73 15.13 7.44
C LEU A 81 -7.50 15.95 8.71
N GLU A 82 -6.65 16.96 8.65
CA GLU A 82 -6.36 17.84 9.79
C GLU A 82 -7.53 18.75 10.19
N LEU A 83 -8.51 18.94 9.30
CA LEU A 83 -9.69 19.76 9.59
C LEU A 83 -10.78 18.97 10.31
N PHE A 84 -10.78 17.64 10.18
CA PHE A 84 -11.76 16.76 10.81
C PHE A 84 -11.38 16.48 12.26
N GLU A 85 -12.36 16.33 13.13
CA GLU A 85 -12.14 15.81 14.48
C GLU A 85 -11.85 14.30 14.46
N GLU A 86 -11.40 13.74 15.59
CA GLU A 86 -11.03 12.33 15.69
C GLU A 86 -12.18 11.39 15.28
N ASN A 87 -13.37 11.61 15.82
CA ASN A 87 -14.55 10.81 15.46
C ASN A 87 -14.95 10.99 14.00
N GLU A 88 -14.79 12.19 13.44
CA GLU A 88 -15.11 12.45 12.04
C GLU A 88 -14.10 11.78 11.09
N ARG A 89 -12.80 11.77 11.45
CA ARG A 89 -11.77 11.01 10.72
C ARG A 89 -12.07 9.51 10.73
N LYS A 90 -12.51 8.97 11.86
CA LYS A 90 -12.94 7.57 11.96
C LYS A 90 -14.14 7.27 11.06
N LYS A 91 -15.15 8.14 11.02
CA LYS A 91 -16.29 8.02 10.08
C LYS A 91 -15.82 8.07 8.63
N LEU A 92 -14.87 8.95 8.30
CA LEU A 92 -14.29 9.03 6.96
C LEU A 92 -13.51 7.76 6.58
N ALA A 93 -12.76 7.17 7.52
CA ALA A 93 -12.04 5.92 7.31
C ALA A 93 -13.02 4.77 7.02
N ILE A 94 -14.08 4.65 7.83
CA ILE A 94 -15.13 3.65 7.64
C ILE A 94 -15.83 3.84 6.30
N PHE A 95 -16.25 5.07 5.99
CA PHE A 95 -16.89 5.42 4.73
C PHE A 95 -16.02 5.08 3.51
N THR A 96 -14.72 5.36 3.60
CA THR A 96 -13.74 5.07 2.54
C THR A 96 -13.55 3.57 2.35
N ALA A 97 -13.40 2.81 3.45
CA ALA A 97 -13.29 1.35 3.44
C ALA A 97 -14.51 0.68 2.81
N LEU A 98 -15.71 1.07 3.25
CA LEU A 98 -16.96 0.56 2.69
C LEU A 98 -17.11 0.94 1.22
N THR A 99 -16.68 2.15 0.83
CA THR A 99 -16.72 2.58 -0.58
C THR A 99 -15.85 1.70 -1.48
N PHE A 100 -14.68 1.25 -1.00
CA PHE A 100 -13.83 0.34 -1.76
C PHE A 100 -14.30 -1.11 -1.70
N SER A 101 -14.82 -1.56 -0.55
CA SER A 101 -15.37 -2.91 -0.38
C SER A 101 -16.61 -3.14 -1.24
N GLN A 102 -17.49 -2.16 -1.34
CA GLN A 102 -18.70 -2.23 -2.17
C GLN A 102 -18.39 -2.15 -3.68
N LYS A 103 -17.10 -2.18 -4.07
CA LYS A 103 -16.61 -2.15 -5.46
C LYS A 103 -17.34 -1.10 -6.30
N LEU A 104 -17.54 0.09 -5.73
CA LEU A 104 -18.18 1.22 -6.40
C LEU A 104 -17.45 1.48 -7.71
N SER A 105 -18.13 1.17 -8.83
CA SER A 105 -17.55 1.00 -10.15
C SER A 105 -16.62 2.15 -10.54
N GLY A 106 -15.33 1.85 -10.69
CA GLY A 106 -14.38 2.72 -11.37
C GLY A 106 -13.80 3.89 -10.56
N LEU A 107 -13.94 3.92 -9.23
CA LEU A 107 -13.18 4.87 -8.42
C LEU A 107 -11.66 4.62 -8.59
N PRO A 108 -10.88 5.62 -9.03
CA PRO A 108 -9.45 5.44 -9.18
C PRO A 108 -8.77 5.50 -7.81
N LEU A 109 -8.31 4.34 -7.33
CA LEU A 109 -7.70 4.19 -6.00
C LEU A 109 -6.46 5.06 -5.82
N GLU A 110 -5.61 5.14 -6.85
CA GLU A 110 -4.39 5.96 -6.85
C GLU A 110 -4.73 7.43 -6.56
N THR A 111 -5.73 7.99 -7.23
CA THR A 111 -6.07 9.40 -7.08
C THR A 111 -6.71 9.72 -5.74
N VAL A 112 -7.45 8.76 -5.17
CA VAL A 112 -8.09 8.91 -3.86
C VAL A 112 -7.05 8.79 -2.76
N PHE A 113 -6.12 7.84 -2.82
CA PHE A 113 -5.12 7.65 -1.76
C PHE A 113 -3.96 8.64 -1.82
N GLN A 114 -3.60 9.17 -2.99
CA GLN A 114 -2.47 10.10 -3.16
C GLN A 114 -2.36 11.22 -2.09
N PRO A 115 -3.46 11.88 -1.64
CA PRO A 115 -3.37 12.92 -0.61
C PRO A 115 -2.85 12.45 0.75
N LEU A 116 -2.93 11.15 1.05
CA LEU A 116 -2.43 10.58 2.30
C LEU A 116 -0.90 10.57 2.38
N LEU A 117 -0.19 10.69 1.25
CA LEU A 117 1.27 10.72 1.22
C LEU A 117 1.86 12.12 1.45
N LYS A 118 1.05 13.11 1.84
CA LYS A 118 1.56 14.46 2.12
C LYS A 118 2.29 14.51 3.46
N ASP A 119 3.53 14.97 3.44
CA ASP A 119 4.44 15.00 4.60
C ASP A 119 3.84 15.64 5.85
N ASN A 120 3.05 16.71 5.70
CA ASN A 120 2.43 17.40 6.85
C ASN A 120 1.41 16.52 7.59
N LEU A 121 0.61 15.73 6.87
CA LEU A 121 -0.39 14.84 7.48
C LEU A 121 0.27 13.61 8.09
N VAL A 122 1.30 13.09 7.43
CA VAL A 122 2.11 11.96 7.91
C VAL A 122 2.85 12.33 9.18
N ALA A 123 3.52 13.50 9.22
CA ALA A 123 4.26 13.96 10.39
C ALA A 123 3.37 14.12 11.64
N LYS A 124 2.10 14.53 11.46
CA LYS A 124 1.11 14.65 12.54
C LYS A 124 0.52 13.31 12.98
N GLY A 125 0.87 12.19 12.34
CA GLY A 125 0.31 10.86 12.62
C GLY A 125 -1.16 10.66 12.20
N LEU A 126 -1.75 11.64 11.50
CA LEU A 126 -3.15 11.58 11.06
C LEU A 126 -3.37 10.49 10.02
N VAL A 127 -2.39 10.29 9.14
CA VAL A 127 -2.43 9.27 8.07
C VAL A 127 -2.41 7.88 8.68
N LEU A 128 -1.50 7.62 9.62
CA LEU A 128 -1.41 6.33 10.30
C LEU A 128 -2.71 5.97 11.04
N SER A 129 -3.28 6.92 11.77
CA SER A 129 -4.58 6.74 12.44
C SER A 129 -5.69 6.41 11.44
N PHE A 130 -5.81 7.20 10.37
CA PHE A 130 -6.80 6.99 9.32
C PHE A 130 -6.66 5.62 8.64
N ILE A 131 -5.44 5.26 8.21
CA ILE A 131 -5.16 4.00 7.52
C ILE A 131 -5.44 2.80 8.42
N THR A 132 -5.16 2.90 9.71
CA THR A 132 -5.44 1.84 10.68
C THR A 132 -6.95 1.55 10.76
N ASP A 133 -7.77 2.59 10.93
CA ASP A 133 -9.23 2.44 10.95
C ASP A 133 -9.76 1.93 9.60
N PHE A 134 -9.20 2.41 8.49
CA PHE A 134 -9.54 1.96 7.15
C PHE A 134 -9.23 0.47 6.94
N PHE A 135 -8.04 -0.01 7.33
CA PHE A 135 -7.66 -1.43 7.22
C PHE A 135 -8.54 -2.34 8.06
N LYS A 136 -8.77 -1.97 9.32
CA LYS A 136 -9.68 -2.72 10.21
C LYS A 136 -11.05 -2.87 9.59
N GLU A 137 -11.62 -1.77 9.12
CA GLU A 137 -12.95 -1.78 8.52
C GLU A 137 -12.97 -2.58 7.20
N TYR A 138 -11.97 -2.40 6.34
CA TYR A 138 -11.91 -3.09 5.06
C TYR A 138 -11.80 -4.61 5.24
N LEU A 139 -11.01 -5.08 6.21
CA LEU A 139 -10.76 -6.49 6.44
C LEU A 139 -11.90 -7.25 7.12
N VAL A 140 -12.99 -6.59 7.53
CA VAL A 140 -14.15 -7.31 8.08
C VAL A 140 -14.86 -8.13 7.00
N ASP A 141 -14.95 -7.62 5.76
CA ASP A 141 -15.66 -8.29 4.65
C ASP A 141 -14.74 -8.71 3.50
N ASN A 142 -13.46 -8.32 3.52
CA ASN A 142 -12.51 -8.57 2.44
C ASN A 142 -11.27 -9.27 2.97
N SER A 143 -10.61 -10.05 2.12
CA SER A 143 -9.38 -10.73 2.49
C SER A 143 -8.19 -9.78 2.55
N LEU A 144 -7.09 -10.24 3.16
CA LEU A 144 -5.81 -9.52 3.08
C LEU A 144 -5.35 -9.38 1.63
N ASP A 145 -5.52 -10.41 0.80
CA ASP A 145 -5.15 -10.34 -0.62
C ASP A 145 -5.93 -9.26 -1.38
N ASP A 146 -7.23 -9.08 -1.06
CA ASP A 146 -8.03 -7.98 -1.59
C ASP A 146 -7.48 -6.62 -1.13
N LEU A 147 -7.10 -6.51 0.14
CA LEU A 147 -6.48 -5.30 0.68
C LEU A 147 -5.17 -4.96 -0.04
N ILE A 148 -4.28 -5.94 -0.18
CA ILE A 148 -3.02 -5.80 -0.91
C ILE A 148 -3.28 -5.41 -2.38
N SER A 149 -4.30 -6.00 -3.01
CA SER A 149 -4.69 -5.68 -4.39
C SER A 149 -5.14 -4.22 -4.55
N ILE A 150 -5.94 -3.68 -3.62
CA ILE A 150 -6.32 -2.26 -3.68
C ILE A 150 -5.15 -1.33 -3.37
N LEU A 151 -4.23 -1.71 -2.48
CA LEU A 151 -3.02 -0.95 -2.20
C LEU A 151 -2.07 -0.92 -3.41
N LYS A 152 -1.91 -2.04 -4.11
CA LYS A 152 -1.16 -2.13 -5.38
C LYS A 152 -1.74 -1.19 -6.44
N ARG A 153 -3.05 -1.28 -6.66
CA ARG A 153 -3.78 -0.39 -7.60
C ARG A 153 -3.76 1.08 -7.17
N GLY A 154 -3.60 1.34 -5.87
CA GLY A 154 -3.40 2.65 -5.29
C GLY A 154 -1.96 3.16 -5.33
N LYS A 155 -0.98 2.33 -5.76
CA LYS A 155 0.46 2.58 -5.68
C LYS A 155 0.95 2.88 -4.26
N MET A 156 0.38 2.21 -3.26
CA MET A 156 0.66 2.40 -1.83
C MET A 156 1.36 1.20 -1.19
N GLU A 157 1.30 0.03 -1.81
CA GLU A 157 1.71 -1.23 -1.19
C GLU A 157 3.22 -1.35 -0.92
N ASP A 158 4.06 -0.68 -1.72
CA ASP A 158 5.51 -0.61 -1.50
C ASP A 158 5.89 0.43 -0.44
N ASN A 159 4.96 1.33 -0.10
CA ASN A 159 5.20 2.51 0.72
C ASN A 159 4.44 2.44 2.06
N LEU A 160 4.17 1.23 2.57
CA LEU A 160 3.40 1.06 3.82
C LEU A 160 4.06 1.76 5.02
N LEU A 161 5.39 1.80 5.06
CA LEU A 161 6.14 2.54 6.07
C LEU A 161 5.96 4.07 5.93
N ASP A 162 5.62 4.59 4.75
CA ASP A 162 5.47 6.04 4.56
C ASP A 162 4.22 6.61 5.23
N PHE A 163 3.28 5.76 5.65
CA PHE A 163 2.16 6.17 6.49
C PHE A 163 2.59 6.56 7.92
N PHE A 164 3.75 6.08 8.37
CA PHE A 164 4.30 6.42 9.67
C PHE A 164 5.02 7.77 9.61
N PRO A 165 4.96 8.57 10.70
CA PRO A 165 5.86 9.70 10.88
C PRO A 165 7.31 9.26 10.67
N SER A 166 8.16 10.12 10.08
CA SER A 166 9.54 9.79 9.72
C SER A 166 10.35 9.15 10.85
N ALA A 167 10.16 9.62 12.09
CA ALA A 167 10.82 9.08 13.28
C ALA A 167 10.44 7.62 13.65
N ARG A 168 9.39 7.05 13.03
CA ARG A 168 8.85 5.72 13.33
C ARG A 168 8.77 4.81 12.10
N ARG A 169 9.50 5.13 11.02
CA ARG A 169 9.54 4.30 9.81
C ARG A 169 10.54 3.15 9.95
N SER A 170 10.18 2.16 10.76
CA SER A 170 10.95 0.93 10.91
C SER A 170 10.05 -0.30 10.89
N ALA A 171 10.64 -1.47 10.60
CA ALA A 171 9.91 -2.73 10.59
C ALA A 171 9.34 -3.05 11.99
N GLU A 172 10.10 -2.74 13.03
CA GLU A 172 9.70 -2.95 14.43
C GLU A 172 8.50 -2.06 14.79
N CYS A 173 8.56 -0.76 14.45
CA CYS A 173 7.44 0.15 14.68
C CYS A 173 6.18 -0.28 13.92
N PHE A 174 6.33 -0.83 12.71
CA PHE A 174 5.24 -1.38 11.93
C PHE A 174 4.60 -2.59 12.63
N SER A 175 5.42 -3.59 12.98
CA SER A 175 4.96 -4.81 13.65
C SER A 175 4.30 -4.50 15.00
N GLU A 176 4.91 -3.64 15.82
CA GLU A 176 4.35 -3.22 17.12
C GLU A 176 2.98 -2.55 16.97
N HIS A 177 2.87 -1.56 16.07
CA HIS A 177 1.63 -0.81 15.86
C HIS A 177 0.51 -1.73 15.39
N PHE A 178 0.72 -2.47 14.29
CA PHE A 178 -0.35 -3.28 13.71
C PHE A 178 -0.69 -4.53 14.53
N THR A 179 0.25 -5.07 15.31
CA THR A 179 -0.04 -6.10 16.32
C THR A 179 -0.99 -5.58 17.39
N LYS A 180 -0.70 -4.40 17.96
CA LYS A 180 -1.57 -3.76 18.97
C LYS A 180 -2.97 -3.49 18.42
N GLU A 181 -3.06 -3.16 17.14
CA GLU A 181 -4.32 -2.90 16.45
C GLU A 181 -5.03 -4.18 15.96
N GLY A 182 -4.48 -5.37 16.21
CA GLY A 182 -5.10 -6.65 15.87
C GLY A 182 -4.97 -7.06 14.40
N LEU A 183 -4.06 -6.44 13.65
CA LEU A 183 -3.81 -6.64 12.22
C LEU A 183 -2.61 -7.58 11.99
N LEU A 184 -2.58 -8.74 12.66
CA LEU A 184 -1.46 -9.70 12.63
C LEU A 184 -1.13 -10.20 11.21
N ALA A 185 -2.15 -10.51 10.41
CA ALA A 185 -1.93 -10.98 9.03
C ALA A 185 -1.21 -9.94 8.15
N LEU A 186 -1.44 -8.65 8.42
CA LEU A 186 -0.73 -7.56 7.73
C LEU A 186 0.74 -7.48 8.18
N VAL A 187 1.02 -7.73 9.46
CA VAL A 187 2.37 -7.81 10.01
C VAL A 187 3.15 -8.95 9.36
N GLU A 188 2.58 -10.17 9.36
CA GLU A 188 3.19 -11.35 8.74
C GLU A 188 3.47 -11.12 7.24
N TYR A 189 2.53 -10.49 6.52
CA TYR A 189 2.72 -10.12 5.13
C TYR A 189 3.91 -9.17 4.94
N HIS A 190 3.99 -8.13 5.77
CA HIS A 190 5.06 -7.13 5.67
C HIS A 190 6.44 -7.73 6.00
N GLU A 191 6.52 -8.58 7.02
CA GLU A 191 7.75 -9.30 7.38
C GLU A 191 8.22 -10.22 6.25
N LYS A 192 7.29 -11.00 5.67
CA LYS A 192 7.56 -11.84 4.50
C LYS A 192 8.04 -11.01 3.31
N LYS A 193 7.38 -9.88 3.03
CA LYS A 193 7.76 -8.97 1.94
C LYS A 193 9.17 -8.39 2.15
N ILE A 194 9.50 -7.93 3.36
CA ILE A 194 10.85 -7.46 3.68
C ILE A 194 11.88 -8.58 3.47
N PHE A 195 11.57 -9.79 3.92
CA PHE A 195 12.44 -10.95 3.73
C PHE A 195 12.68 -11.24 2.24
N GLU A 196 11.62 -11.28 1.43
CA GLU A 196 11.71 -11.46 -0.03
C GLU A 196 12.53 -10.36 -0.71
N VAL A 197 12.40 -9.10 -0.28
CA VAL A 197 13.21 -7.99 -0.80
C VAL A 197 14.69 -8.20 -0.46
N LYS A 198 15.02 -8.56 0.78
CA LYS A 198 16.41 -8.85 1.20
C LYS A 198 17.02 -9.99 0.37
N LEU A 199 16.26 -11.06 0.14
CA LEU A 199 16.68 -12.17 -0.72
C LEU A 199 16.97 -11.69 -2.16
N LYS A 200 16.07 -10.88 -2.72
CA LYS A 200 16.22 -10.33 -4.09
C LYS A 200 17.43 -9.41 -4.21
N GLU A 201 17.66 -8.54 -3.22
CA GLU A 201 18.82 -7.65 -3.17
C GLU A 201 20.13 -8.42 -3.05
N MET A 202 20.17 -9.47 -2.21
CA MET A 202 21.34 -10.36 -2.12
C MET A 202 21.63 -11.03 -3.46
N LYS A 203 20.60 -11.62 -4.10
CA LYS A 203 20.75 -12.23 -5.43
C LYS A 203 21.30 -11.22 -6.43
N SER A 204 20.68 -10.04 -6.53
CA SER A 204 21.12 -8.99 -7.46
C SER A 204 22.56 -8.56 -7.21
N SER A 205 22.94 -8.33 -5.94
CA SER A 205 24.29 -7.90 -5.56
C SER A 205 25.35 -8.92 -5.97
N LEU A 206 25.10 -10.21 -5.71
CA LEU A 206 26.05 -11.27 -6.04
C LEU A 206 26.15 -11.50 -7.55
N THR A 207 25.01 -11.46 -8.27
CA THR A 207 25.02 -11.55 -9.73
C THR A 207 25.82 -10.42 -10.37
N THR A 208 25.68 -9.18 -9.86
CA THR A 208 26.47 -8.03 -10.34
C THR A 208 27.97 -8.23 -10.10
N GLN A 209 28.38 -8.60 -8.88
CA GLN A 209 29.80 -8.81 -8.57
C GLN A 209 30.45 -9.89 -9.44
N ILE A 210 29.73 -11.00 -9.69
CA ILE A 210 30.23 -12.08 -10.56
C ILE A 210 30.33 -11.61 -12.02
N ALA A 211 29.33 -10.86 -12.51
CA ALA A 211 29.35 -10.31 -13.86
C ALA A 211 30.49 -9.29 -14.08
N GLU A 212 30.88 -8.58 -13.03
CA GLU A 212 32.00 -7.64 -13.01
C GLU A 212 33.36 -8.32 -12.76
N GLU A 213 33.40 -9.66 -12.72
CA GLU A 213 34.61 -10.46 -12.45
C GLU A 213 35.30 -10.06 -11.14
N THR A 214 34.51 -9.65 -10.13
CA THR A 214 35.00 -9.34 -8.78
C THR A 214 35.68 -10.57 -8.19
N ASP A 215 36.73 -10.36 -7.39
CA ASP A 215 37.47 -11.45 -6.78
C ASP A 215 36.55 -12.37 -5.96
N VAL A 216 36.73 -13.69 -6.13
CA VAL A 216 35.85 -14.70 -5.52
C VAL A 216 35.87 -14.59 -3.98
N SER A 217 36.99 -14.19 -3.37
CA SER A 217 37.05 -14.00 -1.93
C SER A 217 36.18 -12.82 -1.46
N GLU A 218 36.14 -11.72 -2.21
CA GLU A 218 35.29 -10.55 -1.94
C GLU A 218 33.79 -10.88 -2.12
N VAL A 219 33.45 -11.70 -3.14
CA VAL A 219 32.08 -12.19 -3.35
C VAL A 219 31.62 -13.06 -2.17
N ILE A 220 32.50 -13.94 -1.67
CA ILE A 220 32.23 -14.80 -0.51
C ILE A 220 32.05 -13.94 0.75
N GLU A 221 32.88 -12.93 0.97
CA GLU A 221 32.75 -12.01 2.11
C GLU A 221 31.44 -11.23 2.06
N THR A 222 31.08 -10.70 0.88
CA THR A 222 29.79 -10.03 0.68
C THR A 222 28.62 -10.95 1.01
N ALA A 223 28.65 -12.20 0.53
CA ALA A 223 27.61 -13.19 0.80
C ALA A 223 27.50 -13.48 2.31
N LYS A 224 28.62 -13.73 2.99
CA LYS A 224 28.64 -13.98 4.45
C LYS A 224 28.08 -12.81 5.25
N GLN A 225 28.45 -11.59 4.89
CA GLN A 225 27.98 -10.38 5.55
C GLN A 225 26.46 -10.22 5.39
N ARG A 226 25.94 -10.36 4.15
CA ARG A 226 24.51 -10.28 3.85
C ARG A 226 23.68 -11.35 4.59
N VAL A 227 24.18 -12.59 4.64
CA VAL A 227 23.54 -13.69 5.37
C VAL A 227 23.41 -13.37 6.86
N LYS A 228 24.49 -12.82 7.45
CA LYS A 228 24.52 -12.43 8.86
C LYS A 228 23.57 -11.27 9.15
N ASP A 229 23.58 -10.22 8.33
CA ASP A 229 22.78 -9.01 8.55
C ASP A 229 21.27 -9.25 8.37
N ALA A 230 20.90 -10.14 7.44
CA ALA A 230 19.51 -10.48 7.18
C ALA A 230 19.00 -11.70 7.96
N ASN A 231 19.86 -12.36 8.75
CA ASN A 231 19.56 -13.61 9.48
C ASN A 231 18.86 -14.65 8.59
N LEU A 232 19.42 -14.88 7.39
CA LEU A 232 18.80 -15.73 6.38
C LEU A 232 18.92 -17.21 6.75
N PRO A 233 17.87 -18.03 6.60
CA PRO A 233 17.95 -19.48 6.77
C PRO A 233 18.89 -20.11 5.74
N ASP A 234 19.72 -21.07 6.16
CA ASP A 234 20.70 -21.76 5.30
C ASP A 234 20.10 -22.30 4.00
N VAL A 235 18.87 -22.81 4.05
CA VAL A 235 18.14 -23.34 2.88
C VAL A 235 17.94 -22.27 1.81
N GLU A 236 17.56 -21.05 2.21
CA GLU A 236 17.36 -19.93 1.27
C GLU A 236 18.71 -19.41 0.74
N VAL A 237 19.75 -19.42 1.58
CA VAL A 237 21.11 -19.06 1.17
C VAL A 237 21.62 -19.98 0.07
N VAL A 238 21.51 -21.30 0.28
CA VAL A 238 21.91 -22.31 -0.73
C VAL A 238 21.14 -22.11 -2.03
N ARG A 239 19.82 -21.88 -1.95
CA ARG A 239 18.98 -21.63 -3.12
C ARG A 239 19.43 -20.39 -3.88
N ILE A 240 19.68 -19.27 -3.20
CA ILE A 240 20.16 -18.04 -3.84
C ILE A 240 21.52 -18.24 -4.50
N LEU A 241 22.48 -18.84 -3.79
CA LEU A 241 23.82 -19.05 -4.33
C LEU A 241 23.77 -19.93 -5.59
N TRP A 242 22.95 -20.97 -5.56
CA TRP A 242 22.71 -21.80 -6.73
C TRP A 242 22.11 -20.99 -7.89
N ASP A 243 21.04 -20.24 -7.65
CA ASP A 243 20.39 -19.39 -8.67
C ASP A 243 21.40 -18.39 -9.28
N VAL A 244 22.20 -17.73 -8.44
CA VAL A 244 23.23 -16.76 -8.87
C VAL A 244 24.28 -17.43 -9.75
N LEU A 245 24.80 -18.59 -9.36
CA LEU A 245 25.79 -19.33 -10.13
C LEU A 245 25.22 -19.81 -11.47
N MET A 246 23.99 -20.32 -11.45
CA MET A 246 23.32 -20.78 -12.66
C MET A 246 23.05 -19.63 -13.64
N ASP A 247 22.69 -18.45 -13.14
CA ASP A 247 22.49 -17.22 -13.94
C ASP A 247 23.81 -16.67 -14.52
N ALA A 248 24.93 -16.82 -13.78
CA ALA A 248 26.25 -16.38 -14.24
C ALA A 248 26.84 -17.28 -15.34
N VAL A 249 26.47 -18.57 -15.36
CA VAL A 249 26.92 -19.51 -16.38
C VAL A 249 26.15 -19.29 -17.67
N GLN A 250 26.82 -18.87 -18.76
CA GLN A 250 26.18 -18.81 -20.08
C GLN A 250 25.90 -20.21 -20.64
N TRP A 251 24.63 -20.62 -20.62
CA TRP A 251 24.17 -21.93 -21.09
C TRP A 251 23.90 -22.03 -22.60
N SER A 252 24.09 -20.98 -23.40
CA SER A 252 23.73 -21.00 -24.83
C SER A 252 24.87 -21.37 -25.79
N GLY A 253 24.61 -22.31 -26.69
CA GLY A 253 25.28 -22.48 -27.99
C GLY A 253 26.73 -22.98 -27.94
N LYS A 254 27.72 -22.08 -27.98
CA LYS A 254 29.16 -22.42 -28.08
C LYS A 254 29.78 -22.83 -26.75
N ASN A 255 29.32 -22.28 -25.63
CA ASN A 255 29.90 -22.51 -24.31
C ASN A 255 29.34 -23.76 -23.61
N GLN A 256 28.16 -24.24 -24.03
CA GLN A 256 27.52 -25.41 -23.43
C GLN A 256 28.32 -26.70 -23.67
N GLN A 257 28.85 -26.89 -24.88
CA GLN A 257 29.69 -28.05 -25.21
C GLN A 257 31.04 -28.02 -24.47
N GLN A 258 31.63 -26.82 -24.29
CA GLN A 258 32.88 -26.65 -23.57
C GLN A 258 32.70 -26.84 -22.06
N ASN A 259 31.65 -26.26 -21.46
CA ASN A 259 31.35 -26.43 -20.04
C ASN A 259 30.96 -27.87 -19.70
N ALA A 260 30.18 -28.55 -20.57
CA ALA A 260 29.87 -29.98 -20.41
C ALA A 260 31.14 -30.84 -20.48
N ASN A 261 32.05 -30.56 -21.42
CA ASN A 261 33.33 -31.28 -21.52
C ASN A 261 34.28 -30.99 -20.35
N ALA A 262 34.27 -29.77 -19.79
CA ALA A 262 35.07 -29.41 -18.62
C ALA A 262 34.54 -30.09 -17.35
N ALA A 263 33.21 -30.11 -17.15
CA ALA A 263 32.57 -30.81 -16.04
C ALA A 263 32.82 -32.33 -16.10
N LEU A 264 32.71 -32.94 -17.30
CA LEU A 264 33.02 -34.36 -17.52
C LEU A 264 34.49 -34.72 -17.22
N ARG A 265 35.42 -33.82 -17.53
CA ARG A 265 36.84 -34.01 -17.19
C ARG A 265 37.08 -33.94 -15.69
N GLN A 266 36.43 -33.01 -14.97
CA GLN A 266 36.57 -32.93 -13.52
C GLN A 266 35.95 -34.13 -12.79
N SER A 267 34.80 -34.65 -13.25
CA SER A 267 34.22 -35.88 -12.66
C SER A 267 35.10 -37.12 -12.87
N GLN A 268 35.79 -37.23 -14.00
CA GLN A 268 36.73 -38.34 -14.26
C GLN A 268 38.03 -38.24 -13.45
N VAL A 269 38.40 -37.04 -12.99
CA VAL A 269 39.54 -36.82 -12.10
C VAL A 269 39.15 -37.10 -10.65
N GLY A 270 37.89 -36.83 -10.25
CA GLY A 270 37.35 -37.18 -8.93
C GLY A 270 37.20 -38.69 -8.69
N ASP A 271 36.92 -39.47 -9.74
CA ASP A 271 36.86 -40.95 -9.70
C ASP A 271 38.24 -41.63 -9.64
N LYS A 272 39.34 -40.87 -9.63
CA LYS A 272 40.71 -41.38 -9.55
C LYS A 272 41.41 -41.15 -8.20
N ILE A 273 40.64 -40.83 -7.15
CA ILE A 273 41.13 -40.79 -5.76
C ILE A 273 40.58 -42.01 -5.01
#